data_AF-A0A8T4JAF7-F1
#
_entry.id   AF-A0A8T4JAF7-F1
#
_cell.length_a   1.000
_cell.length_b   1.000
_cell.length_c   1.000
_cell.angle_alpha   90.00
_cell.angle_beta   90.00
_cell.angle_gamma   90.00
#
_symmetry.space_group_name_H-M   'P 1'
#
loop_
_entity.id
_entity.type
_entity.pdbx_description
1 polymer ?
#
loop_
_entity_poly.entity_id
_entity_poly.type
_entity_poly.pdbx_seq_one_letter_code
_entity_poly.pdbx_strand_id
1 'polypeptide(L)'
;FAVIAGYNEDKHIRKVARETKKFVNEVIMVNDGSRDKTESEATISGATVLTHITNLGKGAAMKTGAEYAINAGANIIVFLDADGQHEPKDIPRFVKALAKADIVFGARKREGSSMPRILRFGNWFISEIIYRLYGLRLHDSQCGFRAIRVEAYPYLVWRSTDYSVESEMIAWAGKAKLRYKELWIKTIYHDKYKGTTPLHGFPIVWNLWMWRFNKRKHKKRLD
;
A
#
# COMPACT_ATOMS: atom_id res chain seq x y z
N PHE A 1 -11.66 6.91 -3.75
CA PHE A 1 -10.44 7.55 -4.28
C PHE A 1 -9.35 6.51 -4.35
N ALA A 2 -8.49 6.57 -5.36
CA ALA A 2 -7.25 5.78 -5.40
C ALA A 2 -6.05 6.69 -5.17
N VAL A 3 -5.08 6.22 -4.40
CA VAL A 3 -3.78 6.85 -4.17
C VAL A 3 -2.72 5.95 -4.80
N ILE A 4 -1.96 6.52 -5.72
CA ILE A 4 -0.85 5.87 -6.40
C ILE A 4 0.40 6.63 -6.00
N ALA A 5 1.38 5.94 -5.44
CA ALA A 5 2.70 6.52 -5.19
C ALA A 5 3.66 6.05 -6.29
N GLY A 6 4.43 6.95 -6.87
CA GLY A 6 5.45 6.54 -7.84
C GLY A 6 6.65 7.48 -7.92
N TYR A 7 7.75 6.85 -8.30
CA TYR A 7 9.06 7.45 -8.46
C TYR A 7 9.75 6.81 -9.65
N ASN A 8 9.95 7.58 -10.72
CA ASN A 8 10.49 7.12 -11.99
C ASN A 8 9.73 5.92 -12.61
N GLU A 9 8.42 6.10 -12.83
CA GLU A 9 7.49 5.10 -13.39
C GLU A 9 6.80 5.59 -14.67
N ASP A 10 7.47 6.43 -15.47
CA ASP A 10 6.94 7.01 -16.72
C ASP A 10 6.36 5.97 -17.69
N LYS A 11 6.96 4.77 -17.76
CA LYS A 11 6.52 3.66 -18.62
C LYS A 11 5.16 3.06 -18.25
N HIS A 12 4.77 3.14 -16.97
CA HIS A 12 3.64 2.39 -16.44
C HIS A 12 2.52 3.31 -15.94
N ILE A 13 2.86 4.45 -15.35
CA ILE A 13 1.93 5.28 -14.60
C ILE A 13 0.70 5.69 -15.41
N ARG A 14 0.86 6.08 -16.68
CA ARG A 14 -0.26 6.49 -17.53
C ARG A 14 -1.30 5.39 -17.69
N LYS A 15 -0.85 4.15 -17.95
CA LYS A 15 -1.75 3.00 -18.08
C LYS A 15 -2.41 2.69 -16.74
N VAL A 16 -1.64 2.64 -15.65
CA VAL A 16 -2.15 2.31 -14.31
C VAL A 16 -3.22 3.31 -13.88
N ALA A 17 -2.95 4.61 -14.01
CA ALA A 17 -3.89 5.66 -13.62
C ALA A 17 -5.15 5.64 -14.49
N ARG A 18 -5.03 5.50 -15.82
CA ARG A 18 -6.19 5.42 -16.73
C ARG A 18 -7.09 4.21 -16.44
N GLU A 19 -6.49 3.04 -16.19
CA GLU A 19 -7.25 1.84 -15.87
C GLU A 19 -7.86 1.92 -14.47
N THR A 20 -7.18 2.54 -13.51
CA THR A 20 -7.69 2.77 -12.15
C THR A 20 -8.91 3.70 -12.16
N LYS A 21 -8.90 4.77 -12.97
CA LYS A 21 -9.98 5.76 -13.07
C LYS A 21 -11.33 5.16 -13.47
N LYS A 22 -11.35 3.97 -14.09
CA LYS A 22 -12.58 3.25 -14.43
C LYS A 22 -13.36 2.73 -13.20
N PHE A 23 -12.70 2.64 -12.04
CA PHE A 23 -13.24 1.99 -10.85
C PHE A 23 -13.31 2.89 -9.62
N VAL A 24 -12.86 4.14 -9.73
CA VAL A 24 -12.84 5.12 -8.63
C VAL A 24 -13.28 6.48 -9.12
N ASN A 25 -13.79 7.31 -8.20
CA ASN A 25 -14.19 8.69 -8.52
C ASN A 25 -13.01 9.59 -8.89
N GLU A 26 -11.87 9.39 -8.23
CA GLU A 26 -10.68 10.22 -8.39
C GLU A 26 -9.42 9.37 -8.21
N VAL A 27 -8.39 9.69 -9.00
CA VAL A 27 -7.06 9.09 -8.94
C VAL A 27 -6.08 10.17 -8.53
N ILE A 28 -5.51 10.02 -7.34
CA ILE A 28 -4.45 10.86 -6.82
C ILE A 28 -3.13 10.15 -7.08
N MET A 29 -2.30 10.74 -7.93
CA MET A 29 -0.94 10.29 -8.15
C MET A 29 0.02 11.19 -7.37
N VAL A 30 0.84 10.59 -6.52
CA VAL A 30 1.91 11.29 -5.80
C VAL A 30 3.23 11.02 -6.51
N ASN A 31 3.73 12.01 -7.23
CA ASN A 31 5.06 12.02 -7.82
C ASN A 31 6.10 12.31 -6.73
N ASP A 32 6.84 11.28 -6.32
CA ASP A 32 7.81 11.38 -5.22
C ASP A 32 9.19 11.86 -5.71
N GLY A 33 9.21 13.01 -6.39
CA GLY A 33 10.44 13.65 -6.87
C GLY A 33 11.10 12.96 -8.08
N SER A 34 10.29 12.41 -9.01
CA SER A 34 10.81 11.75 -10.21
C SER A 34 11.63 12.70 -11.09
N ARG A 35 12.61 12.16 -11.81
CA ARG A 35 13.43 12.87 -12.79
C ARG A 35 13.05 12.58 -14.24
N ASP A 36 12.14 11.63 -14.45
CA ASP A 36 11.61 11.23 -15.75
C ASP A 36 10.25 11.89 -16.03
N LYS A 37 9.50 11.33 -16.99
CA LYS A 37 8.19 11.84 -17.40
C LYS A 37 7.03 11.37 -16.51
N THR A 38 7.27 10.82 -15.32
CA THR A 38 6.21 10.27 -14.46
C THR A 38 5.08 11.27 -14.20
N GLU A 39 5.42 12.51 -13.87
CA GLU A 39 4.43 13.57 -13.59
C GLU A 39 3.61 13.94 -14.82
N SER A 40 4.24 14.16 -15.97
CA SER A 40 3.52 14.52 -17.18
C SER A 40 2.64 13.37 -17.69
N GLU A 41 3.12 12.13 -17.63
CA GLU A 41 2.34 10.94 -18.00
C GLU A 41 1.14 10.72 -17.06
N ALA A 42 1.28 11.01 -15.75
CA ALA A 42 0.19 10.99 -14.80
C ALA A 42 -0.85 12.09 -15.08
N THR A 43 -0.41 13.32 -15.34
CA THR A 43 -1.31 14.44 -15.70
C THR A 43 -2.10 14.13 -16.97
N ILE A 44 -1.43 13.61 -18.01
CA ILE A 44 -2.07 13.22 -19.29
C ILE A 44 -3.11 12.10 -19.09
N SER A 45 -2.92 11.24 -18.09
CA SER A 45 -3.90 10.20 -17.75
C SER A 45 -5.19 10.76 -17.10
N GLY A 46 -5.18 12.05 -16.72
CA GLY A 46 -6.27 12.72 -16.03
C GLY A 46 -6.33 12.42 -14.54
N ALA A 47 -5.20 12.12 -13.90
CA ALA A 47 -5.06 12.01 -12.46
C ALA A 47 -4.81 13.38 -11.82
N THR A 48 -5.26 13.58 -10.58
CA THR A 48 -4.75 14.67 -9.74
C THR A 48 -3.31 14.35 -9.34
N VAL A 49 -2.35 15.22 -9.68
CA VAL A 49 -0.94 14.99 -9.37
C VAL A 49 -0.49 15.87 -8.19
N LEU A 50 0.11 15.22 -7.19
CA LEU A 50 0.79 15.87 -6.06
C LEU A 50 2.28 15.59 -6.19
N THR A 51 3.13 16.61 -6.12
CA THR A 51 4.57 16.45 -6.36
C THR A 51 5.37 16.79 -5.11
N HIS A 52 6.22 15.86 -4.69
CA HIS A 52 7.29 16.14 -3.75
C HIS A 52 8.51 16.69 -4.51
N ILE A 53 9.14 17.74 -3.96
CA ILE A 53 10.32 18.39 -4.58
C ILE A 53 11.52 17.43 -4.60
N THR A 54 11.63 16.56 -3.59
CA THR A 54 12.65 15.52 -3.47
C THR A 54 11.98 14.19 -3.16
N ASN A 55 12.67 13.08 -3.41
CA ASN A 55 12.17 11.76 -3.02
C ASN A 55 12.12 11.65 -1.49
N LEU A 56 10.91 11.56 -0.95
CA LEU A 56 10.65 11.39 0.48
C LEU A 56 10.37 9.93 0.87
N GLY A 57 10.18 9.07 -0.13
CA GLY A 57 9.93 7.64 0.00
C GLY A 57 8.45 7.28 -0.13
N LYS A 58 8.20 6.01 -0.46
CA LYS A 58 6.87 5.43 -0.72
C LYS A 58 5.88 5.71 0.40
N GLY A 59 6.26 5.48 1.65
CA GLY A 59 5.39 5.70 2.81
C GLY A 59 5.02 7.16 2.98
N ALA A 60 5.94 8.10 2.71
CA ALA A 60 5.64 9.52 2.74
C ALA A 60 4.67 9.90 1.60
N ALA A 61 4.92 9.44 0.38
CA ALA A 61 4.04 9.67 -0.76
C ALA A 61 2.63 9.11 -0.56
N MET A 62 2.51 7.88 -0.06
CA MET A 62 1.21 7.30 0.31
C MET A 62 0.48 8.14 1.34
N LYS A 63 1.21 8.74 2.30
CA LYS A 63 0.62 9.54 3.37
C LYS A 63 0.08 10.86 2.82
N THR A 64 0.87 11.55 2.00
CA THR A 64 0.46 12.77 1.29
C THR A 64 -0.82 12.53 0.50
N GLY A 65 -0.86 11.44 -0.28
CA GLY A 65 -2.05 11.10 -1.07
C GLY A 65 -3.26 10.72 -0.21
N ALA A 66 -3.05 10.00 0.90
CA ALA A 66 -4.14 9.64 1.81
C ALA A 66 -4.75 10.87 2.49
N GLU A 67 -3.93 11.78 3.01
CA GLU A 67 -4.39 13.01 3.66
C GLU A 67 -5.11 13.93 2.68
N TYR A 68 -4.60 14.07 1.46
CA TYR A 68 -5.30 14.78 0.39
C TYR A 68 -6.66 14.14 0.07
N ALA A 69 -6.71 12.82 -0.10
CA ALA A 69 -7.96 12.11 -0.40
C ALA A 69 -9.02 12.34 0.69
N ILE A 70 -8.62 12.31 1.96
CA ILE A 70 -9.52 12.54 3.11
C ILE A 70 -10.06 13.97 3.07
N ASN A 71 -9.18 14.96 2.87
CA ASN A 71 -9.57 16.36 2.79
C ASN A 71 -10.47 16.65 1.57
N ALA A 72 -10.31 15.88 0.49
CA ALA A 72 -11.15 15.93 -0.70
C ALA A 72 -12.47 15.15 -0.58
N GLY A 73 -12.80 14.61 0.61
CA GLY A 73 -14.09 13.97 0.87
C GLY A 73 -14.15 12.48 0.52
N ALA A 74 -13.03 11.77 0.45
CA ALA A 74 -13.04 10.33 0.25
C ALA A 74 -13.73 9.59 1.42
N ASN A 75 -14.53 8.56 1.10
CA ASN A 75 -14.99 7.58 2.11
C ASN A 75 -14.11 6.31 2.12
N ILE A 76 -13.52 5.99 0.97
CA ILE A 76 -12.64 4.83 0.78
C ILE A 76 -11.38 5.30 0.04
N ILE A 77 -10.23 4.85 0.55
CA ILE A 77 -8.93 5.04 -0.08
C ILE A 77 -8.41 3.67 -0.52
N VAL A 78 -8.08 3.57 -1.79
CA VAL A 78 -7.41 2.41 -2.37
C VAL A 78 -5.97 2.79 -2.68
N PHE A 79 -5.01 2.01 -2.21
CA PHE A 79 -3.59 2.19 -2.50
C PHE A 79 -3.18 1.22 -3.59
N LEU A 80 -2.45 1.72 -4.60
CA LEU A 80 -1.81 0.92 -5.64
C LEU A 80 -0.39 1.42 -5.91
N ASP A 81 0.47 0.51 -6.36
CA ASP A 81 1.80 0.83 -6.85
C ASP A 81 1.75 1.31 -8.32
N ALA A 82 2.61 2.26 -8.67
CA ALA A 82 2.70 2.85 -10.02
C ALA A 82 3.36 1.93 -11.07
N ASP A 83 4.00 0.83 -10.65
CA ASP A 83 4.77 -0.09 -11.50
C ASP A 83 3.90 -1.00 -12.40
N GLY A 84 2.57 -0.95 -12.23
CA GLY A 84 1.62 -1.73 -13.01
C GLY A 84 1.64 -3.23 -12.74
N GLN A 85 2.15 -3.67 -11.58
CA GLN A 85 2.05 -5.07 -11.16
C GLN A 85 0.67 -5.45 -10.62
N HIS A 86 -0.12 -4.44 -10.24
CA HIS A 86 -1.48 -4.60 -9.75
C HIS A 86 -2.49 -4.41 -10.87
N GLU A 87 -3.54 -5.22 -10.86
CA GLU A 87 -4.63 -5.13 -11.81
C GLU A 87 -5.75 -4.23 -11.23
N PRO A 88 -6.01 -3.03 -11.78
CA PRO A 88 -7.01 -2.13 -11.22
C PRO A 88 -8.44 -2.68 -11.27
N LYS A 89 -8.73 -3.68 -12.12
CA LYS A 89 -10.04 -4.35 -12.17
C LYS A 89 -10.39 -5.12 -10.90
N ASP A 90 -9.42 -5.34 -10.00
CA ASP A 90 -9.68 -5.92 -8.68
C ASP A 90 -10.25 -4.90 -7.68
N ILE A 91 -10.16 -3.58 -7.94
CA ILE A 91 -10.64 -2.52 -7.04
C ILE A 91 -12.10 -2.74 -6.57
N PRO A 92 -13.07 -3.08 -7.44
CA PRO A 92 -14.44 -3.35 -7.00
C PRO A 92 -14.55 -4.48 -5.96
N ARG A 93 -13.68 -5.50 -6.02
CA ARG A 93 -13.64 -6.58 -5.02
C ARG A 93 -13.17 -6.08 -3.66
N PHE A 94 -12.16 -5.19 -3.65
CA PHE A 94 -11.67 -4.55 -2.43
C PHE A 94 -12.74 -3.67 -1.80
N VAL A 95 -13.38 -2.81 -2.59
CA VAL A 95 -14.47 -1.93 -2.14
C VAL A 95 -15.63 -2.75 -1.57
N LYS A 96 -16.05 -3.83 -2.26
CA LYS A 96 -17.09 -4.73 -1.77
C LYS A 96 -16.71 -5.40 -0.44
N ALA A 97 -15.45 -5.79 -0.27
CA ALA A 97 -14.97 -6.39 0.98
C ALA A 97 -14.98 -5.41 2.16
N LEU A 98 -14.79 -4.11 1.90
CA LEU A 98 -14.88 -3.06 2.93
C LEU A 98 -16.30 -2.88 3.50
N ALA A 99 -17.34 -3.51 2.94
CA ALA A 99 -18.66 -3.54 3.59
C ALA A 99 -18.61 -4.26 4.95
N LYS A 100 -17.70 -5.21 5.15
CA LYS A 100 -17.55 -6.01 6.38
C LYS A 100 -16.19 -5.86 7.06
N ALA A 101 -15.25 -5.12 6.47
CA ALA A 101 -13.88 -4.95 6.96
C ALA A 101 -13.46 -3.47 6.98
N ASP A 102 -12.68 -3.06 7.98
CA ASP A 102 -12.06 -1.72 8.08
C ASP A 102 -10.92 -1.54 7.09
N ILE A 103 -10.18 -2.61 6.82
CA ILE A 103 -9.05 -2.66 5.90
C ILE A 103 -9.07 -3.96 5.09
N VAL A 104 -8.69 -3.87 3.82
CA VAL A 104 -8.56 -5.01 2.91
C VAL A 104 -7.14 -5.04 2.37
N PHE A 105 -6.50 -6.19 2.48
CA PHE A 105 -5.15 -6.44 1.99
C PHE A 105 -5.20 -7.30 0.72
N GLY A 106 -4.40 -6.94 -0.28
CA GLY A 106 -4.12 -7.79 -1.42
C GLY A 106 -3.09 -8.86 -1.06
N ALA A 107 -3.26 -10.05 -1.63
CA ALA A 107 -2.26 -11.11 -1.58
C ALA A 107 -1.94 -11.60 -2.99
N ARG A 108 -0.69 -11.43 -3.42
CA ARG A 108 -0.25 -11.85 -4.74
C ARG A 108 -0.24 -13.38 -4.82
N LYS A 109 -0.94 -13.95 -5.81
CA LYS A 109 -0.76 -15.36 -6.17
C LYS A 109 0.64 -15.53 -6.75
N ARG A 110 1.44 -16.42 -6.15
CA ARG A 110 2.87 -16.60 -6.46
C ARG A 110 3.15 -17.75 -7.41
N GLU A 111 2.10 -18.41 -7.91
CA GLU A 111 2.17 -19.46 -8.91
C GLU A 111 2.76 -18.89 -10.22
N GLY A 112 3.83 -19.50 -10.72
CA GLY A 112 4.53 -19.01 -11.91
C GLY A 112 5.40 -17.75 -11.70
N SER A 113 5.57 -17.28 -10.46
CA SER A 113 6.38 -16.08 -10.22
C SER A 113 7.87 -16.31 -10.48
N SER A 114 8.51 -15.40 -11.21
CA SER A 114 9.98 -15.31 -11.35
C SER A 114 10.68 -14.80 -10.08
N MET A 115 9.94 -14.63 -8.97
CA MET A 115 10.46 -14.06 -7.73
C MET A 115 11.52 -14.97 -7.10
N PRO A 116 12.73 -14.44 -6.79
CA PRO A 116 13.76 -15.17 -6.08
C PRO A 116 13.23 -15.82 -4.79
N ARG A 117 13.60 -17.08 -4.54
CA ARG A 117 13.15 -17.84 -3.36
C ARG A 117 13.47 -17.13 -2.04
N ILE A 118 14.60 -16.42 -1.98
CA ILE A 118 15.02 -15.64 -0.80
C ILE A 118 14.04 -14.51 -0.45
N LEU A 119 13.49 -13.81 -1.45
CA LEU A 119 12.51 -12.74 -1.24
C LEU A 119 11.17 -13.31 -0.78
N ARG A 120 10.79 -14.49 -1.30
CA ARG A 120 9.61 -15.23 -0.85
C ARG A 120 9.71 -15.64 0.62
N PHE A 121 10.87 -16.17 1.01
CA PHE A 121 11.14 -16.53 2.40
C PHE A 121 11.13 -15.30 3.31
N GLY A 122 11.75 -14.19 2.89
CA GLY A 122 11.75 -12.93 3.63
C GLY A 122 10.34 -12.41 3.90
N ASN A 123 9.46 -12.37 2.89
CA ASN A 123 8.07 -11.99 3.12
C ASN A 123 7.34 -12.97 4.04
N TRP A 124 7.51 -14.28 3.85
CA TRP A 124 6.89 -15.28 4.72
C TRP A 124 7.32 -15.08 6.18
N PHE A 125 8.60 -14.88 6.42
CA PHE A 125 9.17 -14.63 7.75
C PHE A 125 8.59 -13.37 8.40
N ILE A 126 8.53 -12.26 7.65
CA ILE A 126 7.89 -11.02 8.13
C ILE A 126 6.40 -11.26 8.44
N SER A 127 5.69 -12.00 7.59
CA SER A 127 4.26 -12.30 7.79
C SER A 127 4.03 -13.14 9.06
N GLU A 128 4.92 -14.08 9.35
CA GLU A 128 4.88 -14.90 10.58
C GLU A 128 5.14 -14.06 11.84
N ILE A 129 6.12 -13.14 11.80
CA ILE A 129 6.37 -12.21 12.90
C ILE A 129 5.15 -11.32 13.15
N ILE A 130 4.55 -10.79 12.08
CA ILE A 130 3.33 -9.98 12.16
C ILE A 130 2.21 -10.77 12.84
N TYR A 131 2.00 -12.02 12.43
CA TYR A 131 0.98 -12.87 13.03
C TYR A 131 1.22 -13.07 14.53
N ARG A 132 2.45 -13.37 14.94
CA ARG A 132 2.81 -13.58 16.35
C ARG A 132 2.70 -12.32 17.22
N LEU A 133 3.08 -11.16 16.68
CA LEU A 133 3.13 -9.91 17.45
C LEU A 133 1.78 -9.16 17.47
N TYR A 134 1.00 -9.26 16.39
CA TYR A 134 -0.18 -8.43 16.14
C TYR A 134 -1.45 -9.22 15.83
N GLY A 135 -1.38 -10.54 15.67
CA GLY A 135 -2.54 -11.42 15.46
C GLY A 135 -3.13 -11.41 14.05
N LEU A 136 -2.48 -10.75 13.08
CA LEU A 136 -2.96 -10.71 11.69
C LEU A 136 -2.27 -11.80 10.87
N ARG A 137 -3.05 -12.73 10.32
CA ARG A 137 -2.56 -13.79 9.45
C ARG A 137 -2.74 -13.38 8.00
N LEU A 138 -1.65 -12.98 7.36
CA LEU A 138 -1.61 -12.55 5.96
C LEU A 138 -0.62 -13.42 5.17
N HIS A 139 -0.95 -13.72 3.93
CA HIS A 139 -0.08 -14.46 3.02
C HIS A 139 0.97 -13.56 2.35
N ASP A 140 0.68 -12.26 2.22
CA ASP A 140 1.55 -11.30 1.55
C ASP A 140 1.59 -9.94 2.26
N SER A 141 2.35 -9.88 3.36
CA SER A 141 2.49 -8.65 4.14
C SER A 141 3.04 -7.44 3.36
N GLN A 142 3.82 -7.68 2.30
CA GLN A 142 4.48 -6.63 1.52
C GLN A 142 3.71 -6.24 0.25
N CYS A 143 2.42 -6.59 0.13
CA CYS A 143 1.61 -6.14 -1.00
C CYS A 143 1.17 -4.68 -0.81
N GLY A 144 1.45 -3.84 -1.80
CA GLY A 144 1.04 -2.42 -1.85
C GLY A 144 -0.44 -2.22 -2.18
N PHE A 145 -1.12 -3.21 -2.79
CA PHE A 145 -2.54 -3.12 -3.11
C PHE A 145 -3.40 -3.31 -1.86
N ARG A 146 -3.97 -2.22 -1.37
CA ARG A 146 -4.77 -2.18 -0.14
C ARG A 146 -5.96 -1.27 -0.31
N ALA A 147 -7.00 -1.48 0.49
CA ALA A 147 -8.09 -0.52 0.59
C ALA A 147 -8.47 -0.33 2.06
N ILE A 148 -8.77 0.91 2.43
CA ILE A 148 -9.23 1.27 3.77
C ILE A 148 -10.50 2.10 3.69
N ARG A 149 -11.34 1.93 4.70
CA ARG A 149 -12.34 2.95 5.05
C ARG A 149 -11.63 4.16 5.66
N VAL A 150 -12.05 5.37 5.34
CA VAL A 150 -11.41 6.59 5.89
C VAL A 150 -11.53 6.65 7.41
N GLU A 151 -12.59 6.10 7.99
CA GLU A 151 -12.77 5.97 9.43
C GLU A 151 -11.70 5.09 10.09
N ALA A 152 -11.03 4.21 9.33
CA ALA A 152 -9.93 3.40 9.82
C ALA A 152 -8.59 4.17 9.85
N TYR A 153 -8.45 5.25 9.05
CA TYR A 153 -7.19 5.98 8.90
C TYR A 153 -6.60 6.52 10.22
N PRO A 154 -7.38 7.10 11.17
CA PRO A 154 -6.85 7.56 12.46
C PRO A 154 -6.16 6.47 13.30
N TYR A 155 -6.50 5.21 13.05
CA TYR A 155 -5.92 4.04 13.71
C TYR A 155 -4.69 3.50 12.97
N LEU A 156 -4.47 3.92 11.72
CA LEU A 156 -3.43 3.40 10.83
C LEU A 156 -2.29 4.38 10.59
N VAL A 157 -2.38 5.63 11.06
CA VAL A 157 -1.41 6.71 10.77
C VAL A 157 0.03 6.26 11.00
N TRP A 158 0.73 5.98 9.90
CA TRP A 158 2.08 5.46 9.87
C TRP A 158 3.10 6.62 9.92
N ARG A 159 4.37 6.27 10.20
CA ARG A 159 5.52 7.18 10.22
C ARG A 159 6.61 6.78 9.24
N SER A 160 6.68 5.50 8.89
CA SER A 160 7.61 4.98 7.91
C SER A 160 7.46 5.73 6.60
N THR A 161 8.58 6.25 6.13
CA THR A 161 8.67 6.95 4.85
C THR A 161 9.03 5.98 3.72
N ASP A 162 9.55 4.80 4.03
CA ASP A 162 10.01 3.78 3.08
C ASP A 162 9.00 2.62 2.93
N TYR A 163 9.46 1.50 2.37
CA TYR A 163 8.72 0.23 2.22
C TYR A 163 8.33 -0.45 3.54
N SER A 164 8.67 0.13 4.70
CA SER A 164 8.17 -0.35 5.98
C SER A 164 6.71 0.04 6.20
N VAL A 165 6.16 0.99 5.42
CA VAL A 165 4.76 1.44 5.51
C VAL A 165 3.78 0.27 5.43
N GLU A 166 4.04 -0.70 4.56
CA GLU A 166 3.22 -1.90 4.42
C GLU A 166 3.12 -2.68 5.73
N SER A 167 4.26 -2.87 6.40
CA SER A 167 4.32 -3.62 7.66
C SER A 167 3.76 -2.79 8.81
N GLU A 168 4.01 -1.48 8.81
CA GLU A 168 3.54 -0.55 9.84
C GLU A 168 2.01 -0.47 9.87
N MET A 169 1.38 -0.34 8.70
CA MET A 169 -0.09 -0.33 8.60
C MET A 169 -0.70 -1.62 9.15
N ILE A 170 -0.06 -2.78 8.93
CA ILE A 170 -0.56 -4.07 9.45
C ILE A 170 -0.42 -4.13 10.97
N ALA A 171 0.73 -3.70 11.50
CA ALA A 171 0.99 -3.62 12.93
C ALA A 171 -0.06 -2.74 13.63
N TRP A 172 -0.36 -1.57 13.07
CA TRP A 172 -1.38 -0.67 13.61
C TRP A 172 -2.79 -1.23 13.48
N ALA A 173 -3.13 -1.87 12.35
CA ALA A 173 -4.41 -2.55 12.19
C ALA A 173 -4.63 -3.61 13.27
N GLY A 174 -3.61 -4.41 13.59
CA GLY A 174 -3.67 -5.40 14.66
C GLY A 174 -3.77 -4.79 16.05
N LYS A 175 -2.97 -3.76 16.35
CA LYS A 175 -3.05 -3.06 17.63
C LYS A 175 -4.42 -2.42 17.88
N ALA A 176 -5.04 -1.90 16.84
CA ALA A 176 -6.38 -1.31 16.90
C ALA A 176 -7.51 -2.34 16.74
N LYS A 177 -7.20 -3.63 16.61
CA LYS A 177 -8.15 -4.72 16.38
C LYS A 177 -9.12 -4.43 15.23
N LEU A 178 -8.61 -3.84 14.15
CA LEU A 178 -9.42 -3.55 12.98
C LEU A 178 -9.87 -4.84 12.31
N ARG A 179 -11.13 -4.88 11.85
CA ARG A 179 -11.62 -6.01 11.05
C ARG A 179 -10.91 -5.96 9.72
N TYR A 180 -10.24 -7.03 9.34
CA TYR A 180 -9.54 -7.10 8.08
C TYR A 180 -10.08 -8.21 7.18
N LYS A 181 -9.83 -8.09 5.89
CA LYS A 181 -10.00 -9.18 4.93
C LYS A 181 -8.79 -9.21 3.99
N GLU A 182 -8.40 -10.40 3.58
CA GLU A 182 -7.38 -10.58 2.56
C GLU A 182 -8.03 -11.09 1.26
N LEU A 183 -7.58 -10.58 0.12
CA LEU A 183 -8.05 -10.98 -1.19
C LEU A 183 -6.88 -11.41 -2.07
N TRP A 184 -6.99 -12.59 -2.66
CA TRP A 184 -6.05 -13.03 -3.69
C TRP A 184 -6.20 -12.20 -4.96
N ILE A 185 -5.07 -11.66 -5.41
CA ILE A 185 -4.92 -10.86 -6.63
C ILE A 185 -3.92 -11.53 -7.57
N LYS A 186 -4.08 -11.29 -8.88
CA LYS A 186 -3.09 -11.70 -9.88
C LYS A 186 -1.97 -10.66 -9.92
N THR A 187 -0.72 -11.11 -10.00
CA THR A 187 0.43 -10.24 -10.24
C THR A 187 0.71 -10.18 -11.72
N ILE A 188 0.83 -8.96 -12.25
CA ILE A 188 1.32 -8.72 -13.60
C ILE A 188 2.85 -8.65 -13.51
N TYR A 189 3.55 -9.63 -14.08
CA TYR A 189 5.00 -9.65 -14.08
C TYR A 189 5.53 -8.84 -15.26
N HIS A 190 6.31 -7.80 -14.96
CA HIS A 190 7.17 -7.10 -15.93
C HIS A 190 8.61 -7.63 -15.80
N ASP A 191 9.46 -7.41 -16.81
CA ASP A 191 10.81 -8.02 -16.92
C ASP A 191 11.77 -7.76 -15.74
N LYS A 192 11.50 -6.76 -14.88
CA LYS A 192 12.26 -6.50 -13.66
C LYS A 192 11.36 -6.52 -12.41
N TYR A 193 11.70 -7.41 -11.47
CA TYR A 193 11.11 -7.38 -10.14
C TYR A 193 11.59 -6.14 -9.36
N LYS A 194 10.66 -5.24 -9.03
CA LYS A 194 10.86 -4.17 -8.03
C LYS A 194 10.12 -4.58 -6.75
N GLY A 195 10.81 -4.55 -5.60
CA GLY A 195 10.22 -4.91 -4.31
C GLY A 195 11.23 -4.94 -3.17
N THR A 196 10.77 -5.25 -1.96
CA THR A 196 11.59 -5.28 -0.73
C THR A 196 12.76 -6.25 -0.88
N THR A 197 13.98 -5.73 -0.87
CA THR A 197 15.22 -6.52 -0.87
C THR A 197 15.57 -6.98 0.55
N PRO A 198 16.47 -7.96 0.73
CA PRO A 198 16.87 -8.41 2.07
C PRO A 198 17.43 -7.29 2.96
N LEU A 199 18.09 -6.28 2.35
CA LEU A 199 18.62 -5.11 3.05
C LEU A 199 17.53 -4.27 3.72
N HIS A 200 16.32 -4.22 3.13
CA HIS A 200 15.17 -3.57 3.75
C HIS A 200 14.45 -4.46 4.77
N GLY A 201 14.69 -5.77 4.78
CA GLY A 201 14.00 -6.73 5.64
C GLY A 201 14.37 -6.62 7.12
N PHE A 202 15.66 -6.42 7.44
CA PHE A 202 16.11 -6.32 8.84
C PHE A 202 15.52 -5.10 9.58
N PRO A 203 15.54 -3.87 9.01
CA PRO A 203 14.87 -2.72 9.61
C PRO A 203 13.38 -2.96 9.87
N ILE A 204 12.68 -3.64 8.95
CA ILE A 204 11.26 -3.96 9.12
C ILE A 204 11.04 -4.86 10.35
N VAL A 205 11.83 -5.92 10.50
CA VAL A 205 11.73 -6.85 11.64
C VAL A 205 12.01 -6.15 12.97
N TRP A 206 13.06 -5.32 13.01
CA TRP A 206 13.37 -4.51 14.19
C TRP A 206 12.25 -3.54 14.54
N ASN A 207 11.70 -2.86 13.53
CA ASN A 207 10.59 -1.92 13.69
C ASN A 207 9.31 -2.60 14.20
N LEU A 208 8.99 -3.81 13.71
CA LEU A 208 7.86 -4.60 14.23
C LEU A 208 8.02 -4.90 15.73
N TRP A 209 9.23 -5.24 16.17
CA TRP A 209 9.50 -5.39 17.60
C TRP A 209 9.30 -4.07 18.35
N MET A 210 9.93 -2.99 17.90
CA MET A 210 9.83 -1.68 18.54
C MET A 210 8.40 -1.15 18.62
N TRP A 211 7.63 -1.27 17.53
CA TRP A 211 6.24 -0.85 17.48
C TRP A 211 5.37 -1.65 18.43
N ARG A 212 5.66 -2.92 18.72
CA ARG A 212 4.89 -3.72 19.69
C ARG A 212 4.92 -3.11 21.09
N PHE A 213 6.07 -2.61 21.53
CA PHE A 213 6.27 -2.01 22.86
C PHE A 213 5.92 -0.51 22.91
N ASN A 214 5.95 0.17 21.77
CA ASN A 214 5.59 1.58 21.72
C ASN A 214 4.08 1.77 21.98
N LYS A 215 3.73 2.37 23.13
CA LYS A 215 2.36 2.74 23.51
C LYS A 215 1.98 4.06 22.84
N ARG A 216 1.73 4.04 21.53
CA ARG A 216 1.06 5.18 20.90
C ARG A 216 -0.36 5.34 21.47
N LYS A 217 -0.74 6.58 21.77
CA LYS A 217 -2.13 7.01 21.96
C LYS A 217 -2.84 7.04 20.59
N HIS A 218 -2.98 5.91 19.91
CA HIS A 218 -4.02 5.84 18.87
C HIS A 218 -5.38 5.89 19.57
N LYS A 219 -6.40 6.47 18.93
CA LYS A 219 -7.78 6.27 19.39
C LYS A 219 -7.93 4.76 19.59
N LYS A 220 -8.36 4.32 20.77
CA LYS A 220 -8.81 2.93 20.90
C LYS A 220 -10.18 2.86 20.26
N ARG A 221 -10.41 1.85 19.44
CA ARG A 221 -11.78 1.51 19.07
C ARG A 221 -12.41 0.98 20.35
N LEU A 222 -13.35 1.72 20.91
CA LEU A 222 -14.23 1.21 21.95
C LEU A 222 -15.20 0.27 21.24
N ASP A 223 -15.32 -0.95 21.76
CA ASP A 223 -16.19 -1.99 21.21
C ASP A 223 -17.67 -1.57 21.26
#